data_AF-A0A1V0BJB4-F1
#
_entry.id   AF-A0A1V0BJB4-F1
#
_cell.length_a   1.000
_cell.length_b   1.000
_cell.length_c   1.000
_cell.angle_alpha   90.00
_cell.angle_beta   90.00
_cell.angle_gamma   90.00
#
_symmetry.space_group_name_H-M   'P 1'
#
loop_
_entity.id
_entity.type
_entity.pdbx_description
1 polymer ?
#
loop_
_entity_poly.entity_id
_entity_poly.type
_entity_poly.pdbx_seq_one_letter_code
_entity_poly.pdbx_strand_id
1 'polypeptide(L)'
;MTFDDIIDAIFGRMAVRYGTEWLRKWEGVDMAAVKADWKHELKGFSSNLEPLRYALKHLPVKCPTVAEFRSVANSCPPPEFKQLPAPHAKPELAKQVVGAVKQKLGGLPVKDPKQWARNIMAQVEAGKNVPSYRVREARIALGKEGAQAWQ
;
A
#
# COMPACT_ATOMS: atom_id res chain seq x y z
N MET A 1 1.90 20.34 -30.10
CA MET A 1 2.52 21.10 -29.00
C MET A 1 3.73 20.32 -28.54
N THR A 2 4.92 20.86 -28.76
CA THR A 2 6.17 20.26 -28.33
C THR A 2 6.36 20.46 -26.83
N PHE A 3 7.30 19.73 -26.22
CA PHE A 3 7.63 19.95 -24.81
C PHE A 3 8.28 21.33 -24.59
N ASP A 4 8.97 21.87 -25.60
CA ASP A 4 9.51 23.23 -25.57
C ASP A 4 8.40 24.29 -25.48
N ASP A 5 7.34 24.14 -26.27
CA ASP A 5 6.16 25.04 -26.20
C ASP A 5 5.52 25.04 -24.79
N ILE A 6 5.57 23.90 -24.09
CA ILE A 6 5.04 23.76 -22.73
C ILE A 6 5.93 24.48 -21.72
N ILE A 7 7.25 24.37 -21.84
CA ILE A 7 8.19 25.11 -21.00
C ILE A 7 8.00 26.61 -21.22
N ASP A 8 7.85 27.06 -22.46
CA ASP A 8 7.57 28.47 -22.77
C ASP A 8 6.25 28.94 -22.15
N ALA A 9 5.20 28.13 -22.21
CA ALA A 9 3.92 28.43 -21.58
C ALA A 9 4.02 28.50 -20.03
N ILE A 10 4.83 27.63 -19.41
CA ILE A 10 5.09 27.66 -17.97
C ILE A 10 5.81 28.97 -17.60
N PHE A 11 6.86 29.33 -18.33
CA PHE A 11 7.62 30.57 -18.10
C PHE A 11 6.75 31.80 -18.29
N GLY A 12 5.90 31.82 -19.32
CA GLY A 12 4.92 32.89 -19.53
C GLY A 12 3.94 33.02 -18.36
N ARG A 13 3.42 31.90 -17.85
CA ARG A 13 2.52 31.90 -16.69
C ARG A 13 3.22 32.34 -15.39
N MET A 14 4.48 31.94 -15.18
CA MET A 14 5.30 32.38 -14.04
C MET A 14 5.54 33.89 -14.10
N ALA A 15 5.87 34.43 -15.27
CA ALA A 15 6.04 35.87 -15.47
C ALA A 15 4.75 36.65 -15.15
N VAL A 16 3.57 36.14 -15.52
CA VAL A 16 2.29 36.78 -15.19
C VAL A 16 1.97 36.72 -13.69
N ARG A 17 2.33 35.62 -13.00
CA ARG A 17 1.99 35.42 -11.58
C ARG A 17 2.93 36.14 -10.61
N TYR A 18 4.22 36.15 -10.91
CA TYR A 18 5.25 36.69 -10.02
C TYR A 18 5.87 38.00 -10.53
N GLY A 19 5.64 38.36 -11.80
CA GLY A 19 6.07 39.63 -12.38
C GLY A 19 7.58 39.84 -12.23
N THR A 20 7.93 40.99 -11.65
CA THR A 20 9.32 41.44 -11.46
C THR A 20 10.17 40.46 -10.66
N GLU A 21 9.60 39.72 -9.71
CA GLU A 21 10.36 38.73 -8.92
C GLU A 21 10.90 37.61 -9.81
N TRP A 22 10.07 37.12 -10.75
CA TRP A 22 10.47 36.12 -11.73
C TRP A 22 11.54 36.65 -12.69
N LEU A 23 11.37 37.89 -13.17
CA LEU A 23 12.30 38.50 -14.11
C LEU A 23 13.67 38.77 -13.48
N ARG A 24 13.70 39.31 -12.25
CA ARG A 24 14.95 39.58 -11.52
C ARG A 24 15.74 38.32 -11.20
N LYS A 25 15.05 37.20 -10.96
CA LYS A 25 15.69 35.92 -10.62
C LYS A 25 16.61 35.39 -11.74
N TRP A 26 16.35 35.80 -12.98
CA TRP A 26 17.10 35.38 -14.16
C TRP A 26 17.85 36.54 -14.81
N GLU A 27 17.98 37.68 -14.12
CA GLU A 27 18.71 38.84 -14.61
C GLU A 27 20.19 38.49 -14.78
N GLY A 28 20.73 38.73 -15.98
CA GLY A 28 22.11 38.38 -16.34
C GLY A 28 22.35 36.91 -16.68
N VAL A 29 21.32 36.06 -16.69
CA VAL A 29 21.42 34.64 -17.09
C VAL A 29 20.80 34.45 -18.47
N ASP A 30 21.41 33.61 -19.32
CA ASP A 30 20.82 33.23 -20.60
C ASP A 30 19.52 32.43 -20.40
N MET A 31 18.40 33.01 -20.82
CA MET A 31 17.08 32.41 -20.72
C MET A 31 16.97 31.10 -21.50
N ALA A 32 17.73 30.93 -22.60
CA ALA A 32 17.74 29.68 -23.35
C ALA A 32 18.35 28.55 -22.52
N ALA A 33 19.45 28.82 -21.81
CA ALA A 33 20.07 27.88 -20.89
C ALA A 33 19.14 27.53 -19.72
N VAL A 34 18.44 28.51 -19.14
CA VAL A 34 17.47 28.27 -18.05
C VAL A 34 16.31 27.39 -18.51
N LYS A 35 15.76 27.64 -19.71
CA LYS A 35 14.70 26.79 -20.27
C LYS A 35 15.19 25.38 -20.58
N ALA A 36 16.43 25.23 -21.06
CA ALA A 36 17.02 23.92 -21.32
C ALA A 36 17.20 23.11 -20.02
N ASP A 37 17.63 23.76 -18.94
CA ASP A 37 17.71 23.15 -17.60
C ASP A 37 16.32 22.71 -17.10
N TRP A 38 15.33 23.60 -17.17
CA TRP A 38 13.95 23.27 -16.81
C TRP A 38 13.38 22.12 -17.64
N LYS A 39 13.68 22.09 -18.93
CA LYS A 39 13.29 20.99 -19.82
C LYS A 39 13.91 19.67 -19.37
N HIS A 40 15.18 19.67 -18.97
CA HIS A 40 15.87 18.46 -18.50
C HIS A 40 15.24 17.94 -17.21
N GLU A 41 15.05 18.81 -16.22
CA GLU A 41 14.48 18.46 -14.92
C GLU A 41 13.04 17.98 -14.99
N LEU A 42 12.23 18.60 -15.88
CA LEU A 42 10.82 18.26 -16.06
C LEU A 42 10.60 17.17 -17.12
N LYS A 43 11.66 16.64 -17.75
CA LYS A 43 11.56 15.60 -18.78
C LYS A 43 10.77 14.39 -18.32
N GLY A 44 10.80 14.06 -17.02
CA GLY A 44 10.01 12.97 -16.44
C GLY A 44 8.49 13.12 -16.62
N PHE A 45 8.00 14.33 -16.86
CA PHE A 45 6.59 14.63 -17.11
C PHE A 45 6.23 14.70 -18.60
N SER A 46 7.17 14.43 -19.53
CA SER A 46 6.89 14.51 -20.96
C SER A 46 5.77 13.56 -21.42
N SER A 47 5.60 12.44 -20.72
CA SER A 47 4.56 11.44 -21.02
C SER A 47 3.20 11.75 -20.36
N ASN A 48 3.19 12.53 -19.27
CA ASN A 48 1.96 12.91 -18.57
C ASN A 48 2.09 14.35 -18.06
N LEU A 49 1.26 15.24 -18.62
CA LEU A 49 1.29 16.68 -18.34
C LEU A 49 0.37 17.10 -17.19
N GLU A 50 -0.46 16.20 -16.66
CA GLU A 50 -1.37 16.52 -15.55
C GLU A 50 -0.65 16.99 -14.28
N PRO A 51 0.49 16.39 -13.85
CA PRO A 51 1.30 16.92 -12.76
C PRO A 51 1.76 18.37 -12.96
N LEU A 52 2.16 18.74 -14.19
CA LEU A 52 2.55 20.12 -14.51
C LEU A 52 1.36 21.07 -14.43
N ARG A 53 0.19 20.63 -14.90
CA ARG A 53 -1.06 21.39 -14.78
C ARG A 53 -1.45 21.59 -13.32
N TYR A 54 -1.29 20.57 -12.48
CA TYR A 54 -1.52 20.63 -11.04
C TYR A 54 -0.59 21.65 -10.39
N ALA A 55 0.71 21.60 -10.69
CA ALA A 55 1.70 22.54 -10.16
C ALA A 55 1.40 24.00 -10.52
N LEU A 56 0.98 24.26 -11.76
CA LEU A 56 0.56 25.61 -12.18
C LEU A 56 -0.70 26.13 -11.47
N LYS A 57 -1.54 25.26 -10.90
CA LYS A 57 -2.70 25.65 -10.09
C LYS A 57 -2.33 25.88 -8.63
N HIS A 58 -1.32 25.17 -8.12
CA HIS A 58 -0.89 25.17 -6.72
C HIS A 58 0.47 25.85 -6.56
N LEU A 59 0.61 27.01 -7.19
CA LEU A 59 1.86 27.77 -7.15
C LEU A 59 2.08 28.38 -5.75
N PRO A 60 3.31 28.33 -5.21
CA PRO A 60 3.64 28.91 -3.92
C PRO A 60 3.62 30.45 -3.96
N VAL A 61 3.58 31.10 -2.79
CA VAL A 61 3.55 32.57 -2.68
C VAL A 61 4.84 33.20 -3.24
N LYS A 62 6.00 32.56 -3.01
CA LYS A 62 7.30 32.99 -3.56
C LYS A 62 7.57 32.32 -4.89
N CYS A 63 8.36 32.98 -5.73
CA CYS A 63 8.77 32.45 -7.02
C CYS A 63 9.57 31.13 -6.85
N PRO A 64 9.07 29.98 -7.34
CA PRO A 64 9.75 28.70 -7.16
C PRO A 64 10.96 28.52 -8.10
N THR A 65 11.91 27.72 -7.66
CA THR A 65 12.94 27.09 -8.49
C THR A 65 12.36 25.88 -9.25
N VAL A 66 13.12 25.36 -10.23
CA VAL A 66 12.71 24.16 -10.99
C VAL A 66 12.46 22.95 -10.07
N ALA A 67 13.31 22.77 -9.06
CA ALA A 67 13.20 21.67 -8.10
C ALA A 67 11.94 21.80 -7.23
N GLU A 68 11.64 23.01 -6.74
CA GLU A 68 10.42 23.28 -5.98
C GLU A 68 9.17 23.08 -6.84
N PHE A 69 9.18 23.57 -8.07
CA PHE A 69 8.07 23.37 -9.01
C PHE A 69 7.84 21.88 -9.31
N ARG A 70 8.93 21.12 -9.52
CA ARG A 70 8.90 19.66 -9.69
C ARG A 70 8.34 18.96 -8.45
N SER A 71 8.69 19.43 -7.25
CA SER A 71 8.14 18.89 -6.00
C SER A 71 6.62 19.10 -5.93
N VAL A 72 6.11 20.27 -6.30
CA VAL A 72 4.66 20.53 -6.35
C VAL A 72 3.97 19.64 -7.39
N ALA A 73 4.60 19.44 -8.56
CA ALA A 73 4.09 18.54 -9.59
C ALA A 73 3.99 17.09 -9.09
N ASN A 74 4.99 16.61 -8.35
CA ASN A 74 5.00 15.26 -7.76
C ASN A 74 3.96 15.07 -6.66
N SER A 75 3.52 16.14 -6.00
CA SER A 75 2.42 16.10 -5.03
C SER A 75 1.04 15.98 -5.68
N CYS A 76 0.95 15.91 -7.01
CA CYS A 76 -0.31 15.67 -7.70
C CYS A 76 -0.92 14.34 -7.25
N PRO A 77 -2.16 14.33 -6.72
CA PRO A 77 -2.80 13.09 -6.30
C PRO A 77 -2.96 12.13 -7.49
N PRO A 78 -2.80 10.81 -7.26
CA PRO A 78 -2.98 9.83 -8.31
C PRO A 78 -4.43 9.90 -8.84
N PRO A 79 -4.64 9.71 -10.15
CA PRO A 79 -5.98 9.70 -10.72
C PRO A 79 -6.82 8.61 -10.05
N GLU A 80 -8.05 8.96 -9.66
CA GLU A 80 -9.00 7.98 -9.12
C GLU A 80 -9.40 7.01 -10.24
N PHE A 81 -8.82 5.82 -10.22
CA PHE A 81 -9.27 4.73 -11.07
C PHE A 81 -10.58 4.19 -10.52
N LYS A 82 -11.70 4.40 -11.24
CA LYS A 82 -12.94 3.69 -10.96
C LYS A 82 -12.67 2.19 -11.08
N GLN A 83 -12.67 1.49 -9.94
CA GLN A 83 -12.50 0.06 -9.90
C GLN A 83 -13.62 -0.59 -10.73
N LEU A 84 -13.26 -1.52 -11.60
CA LEU A 84 -14.25 -2.36 -12.25
C LEU A 84 -15.03 -3.10 -11.16
N PRO A 85 -16.35 -3.28 -11.32
CA PRO A 85 -17.12 -4.10 -10.39
C PRO A 85 -16.46 -5.49 -10.33
N ALA A 86 -16.30 -6.01 -9.11
CA ALA A 86 -15.68 -7.31 -8.91
C ALA A 86 -16.39 -8.35 -9.80
N PRO A 87 -15.64 -9.22 -10.51
CA PRO A 87 -16.24 -10.22 -11.36
C PRO A 87 -17.17 -11.09 -10.53
N HIS A 88 -18.46 -11.05 -10.84
CA HIS A 88 -19.46 -11.86 -10.14
C HIS A 88 -19.07 -13.34 -10.29
N ALA A 89 -18.84 -14.01 -9.16
CA ALA A 89 -18.57 -15.43 -9.15
C ALA A 89 -19.75 -16.17 -9.80
N LYS A 90 -19.48 -17.00 -10.81
CA LYS A 90 -20.50 -17.86 -11.41
C LYS A 90 -21.06 -18.76 -10.30
N PRO A 91 -22.37 -18.68 -9.97
CA PRO A 91 -22.94 -19.34 -8.79
C PRO A 91 -22.75 -20.87 -8.82
N GLU A 92 -22.70 -21.45 -10.02
CA GLU A 92 -22.47 -22.88 -10.22
C GLU A 92 -21.05 -23.32 -9.82
N LEU A 93 -20.03 -22.50 -10.10
CA LEU A 93 -18.65 -22.81 -9.72
C LEU A 93 -18.48 -22.70 -8.19
N ALA A 94 -19.12 -21.71 -7.57
CA ALA A 94 -19.11 -21.56 -6.11
C ALA A 94 -19.72 -22.77 -5.41
N LYS A 95 -20.86 -23.28 -5.89
CA LYS A 95 -21.49 -24.51 -5.36
C LYS A 95 -20.59 -25.73 -5.53
N GLN A 96 -19.94 -25.90 -6.69
CA GLN A 96 -19.04 -27.02 -6.94
C GLN A 96 -17.82 -26.99 -6.00
N VAL A 97 -17.21 -25.82 -5.80
CA VAL A 97 -16.08 -25.66 -4.89
C VAL A 97 -16.50 -25.92 -3.44
N VAL A 98 -17.64 -25.38 -3.00
CA VAL A 98 -18.15 -25.63 -1.64
C VAL A 98 -18.46 -27.12 -1.43
N GLY A 99 -19.05 -27.79 -2.42
CA GLY A 99 -19.33 -29.22 -2.40
C GLY A 99 -18.05 -30.07 -2.29
N ALA A 100 -17.06 -29.78 -3.12
CA ALA A 100 -15.76 -30.46 -3.10
C ALA A 100 -15.01 -30.25 -1.77
N VAL A 101 -15.06 -29.04 -1.21
CA VAL A 101 -14.49 -28.74 0.12
C VAL A 101 -15.24 -29.49 1.21
N LYS A 102 -16.57 -29.50 1.19
CA LYS A 102 -17.38 -30.26 2.17
C LYS A 102 -17.13 -31.75 2.10
N GLN A 103 -16.94 -32.31 0.90
CA GLN A 103 -16.61 -33.73 0.72
C GLN A 103 -15.22 -34.06 1.28
N LYS A 104 -14.22 -33.22 1.00
CA LYS A 104 -12.87 -33.37 1.57
C LYS A 104 -12.85 -33.20 3.10
N LEU A 105 -13.63 -32.27 3.62
CA LEU A 105 -13.73 -32.03 5.06
C LEU A 105 -14.55 -33.12 5.78
N GLY A 106 -15.60 -33.64 5.14
CA GLY A 106 -16.43 -34.71 5.69
C GLY A 106 -15.73 -36.07 5.83
N GLY A 107 -14.62 -36.26 5.11
CA GLY A 107 -13.76 -37.45 5.23
C GLY A 107 -12.61 -37.31 6.24
N LEU A 108 -12.42 -36.11 6.83
CA LEU A 108 -11.41 -35.95 7.88
C LEU A 108 -11.93 -36.55 9.18
N PRO A 109 -11.15 -37.39 9.88
CA PRO A 109 -11.55 -37.86 11.19
C PRO A 109 -11.72 -36.66 12.11
N VAL A 110 -12.88 -36.60 12.78
CA VAL A 110 -13.11 -35.63 13.86
C VAL A 110 -12.01 -35.85 14.89
N LYS A 111 -11.03 -34.94 14.95
CA LYS A 111 -9.98 -35.01 15.97
C LYS A 111 -10.67 -34.88 17.32
N ASP A 112 -10.58 -35.91 18.16
CA ASP A 112 -11.06 -35.85 19.53
C ASP A 112 -10.41 -34.62 20.22
N PRO A 113 -11.19 -33.64 20.71
CA PRO A 113 -10.67 -32.42 21.30
C PRO A 113 -9.75 -32.65 22.51
N LYS A 114 -9.79 -33.84 23.13
CA LYS A 114 -8.98 -34.24 24.28
C LYS A 114 -7.85 -35.21 23.90
N GLN A 115 -7.62 -35.48 22.61
CA GLN A 115 -6.56 -36.40 22.16
C GLN A 115 -5.17 -35.93 22.58
N TRP A 116 -4.92 -34.61 22.57
CA TRP A 116 -3.64 -34.04 23.01
C TRP A 116 -3.37 -34.35 24.49
N ALA A 117 -4.39 -34.32 25.34
CA ALA A 117 -4.27 -34.57 26.78
C ALA A 117 -3.98 -36.06 27.06
N ARG A 118 -4.64 -36.98 26.33
CA ARG A 118 -4.33 -38.41 26.39
C ARG A 118 -2.88 -38.71 25.98
N ASN A 119 -2.41 -38.07 24.91
CA ASN A 119 -1.02 -38.23 24.43
C ASN A 119 0.01 -37.76 25.47
N ILE A 120 -0.26 -36.66 26.17
CA ILE A 120 0.61 -36.17 27.25
C ILE A 120 0.67 -37.16 28.41
N MET A 121 -0.47 -37.71 28.83
CA MET A 121 -0.50 -38.72 29.89
C MET A 121 0.26 -39.99 29.50
N ALA A 122 0.11 -40.46 28.26
CA ALA A 122 0.86 -41.60 27.75
C ALA A 122 2.38 -41.36 27.73
N GLN A 123 2.84 -40.12 27.48
CA GLN A 123 4.27 -39.77 27.54
C GLN A 123 4.80 -39.80 28.98
N VAL A 124 4.00 -39.33 29.95
CA VAL A 124 4.34 -39.39 31.38
C VAL A 124 4.40 -40.84 31.86
N GLU A 125 3.44 -41.68 31.47
CA GLU A 125 3.42 -43.11 31.76
C GLU A 125 4.63 -43.84 31.13
N ALA A 126 5.05 -43.42 29.93
CA ALA A 126 6.26 -43.92 29.27
C ALA A 126 7.58 -43.37 29.85
N GLY A 127 7.54 -42.64 30.97
CA GLY A 127 8.73 -42.11 31.65
C GLY A 127 9.41 -40.94 30.94
N LYS A 128 8.75 -40.30 29.95
CA LYS A 128 9.29 -39.12 29.28
C LYS A 128 9.13 -37.90 30.18
N ASN A 129 10.16 -37.07 30.24
CA ASN A 129 10.10 -35.82 31.00
C ASN A 129 9.22 -34.79 30.26
N VAL A 130 7.98 -34.63 30.73
CA VAL A 130 7.03 -33.63 30.23
C VAL A 130 6.94 -32.49 31.26
N PRO A 131 7.00 -31.21 30.84
CA PRO A 131 6.89 -30.08 31.77
C PRO A 131 5.63 -30.15 32.65
N SER A 132 5.80 -29.91 33.96
CA SER A 132 4.76 -30.07 34.98
C SER A 132 3.43 -29.37 34.66
N TYR A 133 3.51 -28.15 34.12
CA TYR A 133 2.35 -27.39 33.65
C TYR A 133 1.53 -28.15 32.60
N ARG A 134 2.16 -28.77 31.59
CA ARG A 134 1.45 -29.52 30.54
C ARG A 134 0.75 -30.76 31.08
N VAL A 135 1.36 -31.42 32.06
CA VAL A 135 0.77 -32.59 32.72
C VAL A 135 -0.48 -32.17 33.51
N ARG A 136 -0.42 -31.04 34.21
CA ARG A 136 -1.57 -30.48 34.93
C ARG A 136 -2.72 -30.11 33.99
N GLU A 137 -2.45 -29.36 32.92
CA GLU A 137 -3.48 -28.99 31.94
C GLU A 137 -4.12 -30.23 31.27
N ALA A 138 -3.32 -31.27 31.01
CA ALA A 138 -3.84 -32.53 30.50
C ALA A 138 -4.75 -33.24 31.52
N ARG A 139 -4.43 -33.21 32.82
CA ARG A 139 -5.27 -33.78 33.89
C ARG A 139 -6.57 -32.99 34.07
N ILE A 140 -6.53 -31.67 34.02
CA ILE A 140 -7.71 -30.79 34.07
C ILE A 140 -8.60 -31.08 32.85
N ALA A 141 -8.06 -31.11 31.63
CA ALA A 141 -8.81 -31.39 30.41
C ALA A 141 -9.47 -32.79 30.43
N LEU A 142 -8.85 -33.77 31.10
CA LEU A 142 -9.37 -35.12 31.29
C LEU A 142 -10.29 -35.27 32.52
N GLY A 143 -10.51 -34.21 33.31
CA GLY A 143 -11.35 -34.24 34.51
C GLY A 143 -10.76 -35.02 35.69
N LYS A 144 -9.46 -35.30 35.67
CA LYS A 144 -8.73 -36.00 36.74
C LYS A 144 -8.30 -35.09 37.88
N GLU A 145 -8.44 -33.78 37.70
CA GLU A 145 -8.05 -32.72 38.65
C GLU A 145 -9.09 -31.60 38.55
N GLY A 146 -9.44 -30.97 39.68
CA GLY A 146 -10.47 -29.92 39.71
C GLY A 146 -10.08 -28.71 38.87
N ALA A 147 -11.06 -28.08 38.19
CA ALA A 147 -10.84 -26.84 37.47
C ALA A 147 -10.31 -25.76 38.42
N GLN A 148 -9.43 -24.90 37.91
CA GLN A 148 -8.77 -23.86 38.68
C GLN A 148 -9.82 -22.91 39.29
N ALA A 149 -9.63 -22.47 40.53
CA ALA A 149 -10.60 -21.69 41.32
C ALA A 149 -10.93 -20.27 40.77
N TRP A 150 -10.56 -19.96 39.54
CA TRP A 150 -10.78 -18.68 38.85
C TRP A 150 -11.30 -18.85 37.40
N GLN A 151 -11.84 -20.02 37.05
CA GLN A 151 -12.59 -20.24 35.81
C GLN A 151 -14.09 -20.33 36.08
#